data_AF-X1N976-F1
#
_entry.id   AF-X1N976-F1
#
_cell.length_a   1.000
_cell.length_b   1.000
_cell.length_c   1.000
_cell.angle_alpha   90.00
_cell.angle_beta   90.00
_cell.angle_gamma   90.00
#
_symmetry.space_group_name_H-M   'P 1'
#
loop_
_entity.id
_entity.type
_entity.pdbx_description
1 polymer ?
#
loop_
_entity_poly.entity_id
_entity_poly.type
_entity_poly.pdbx_seq_one_letter_code
_entity_poly.pdbx_strand_id
1 'polypeptide(L)' 'MSKEEKVCVKVLMNMINYAAKEIAKFDDDYKDKLKGLNELIAWKVGDDISFYTEIKDGDINGSEGTAPT' A
#
# COMPACT_ATOMS: atom_id res chain seq x y z
N MET A 1 18.39 9.35 5.83
CA MET A 1 17.48 10.29 5.16
C MET A 1 17.32 11.56 5.99
N SER A 2 17.33 12.72 5.35
CA SER A 2 16.95 14.00 5.94
C SER A 2 15.47 14.03 6.31
N LYS A 3 15.02 15.08 7.02
CA LYS A 3 13.60 15.24 7.36
C LYS A 3 12.75 15.45 6.10
N GLU A 4 13.25 16.24 5.16
CA GLU A 4 12.60 16.56 3.89
C GLU A 4 12.44 15.30 3.04
N GLU A 5 13.51 14.51 2.91
CA GLU A 5 13.47 13.23 2.19
C GLU A 5 12.43 12.28 2.79
N LYS A 6 12.36 12.18 4.13
CA LYS A 6 11.35 11.35 4.81
C LYS A 6 9.93 11.80 4.48
N VAL A 7 9.66 13.11 4.44
CA VAL A 7 8.33 13.63 4.06
C VAL A 7 8.01 13.27 2.62
N CYS A 8 8.94 13.47 1.68
CA CYS A 8 8.74 13.12 0.28
C CYS A 8 8.44 11.64 0.09
N VAL A 9 9.17 10.76 0.78
CA VAL A 9 8.94 9.31 0.75
C VAL A 9 7.56 8.94 1.29
N LYS A 10 7.14 9.53 2.42
CA LYS A 10 5.79 9.29 2.97
C LYS A 10 4.68 9.73 2.01
N VAL A 11 4.85 10.88 1.36
CA VAL A 11 3.89 11.35 0.35
C VAL A 11 3.83 10.37 -0.82
N LEU A 12 4.99 9.94 -1.34
CA LEU A 12 5.05 8.99 -2.44
C LEU A 12 4.38 7.65 -2.10
N MET A 13 4.65 7.09 -0.92
CA MET A 13 4.04 5.83 -0.48
C MET A 13 2.52 5.94 -0.35
N ASN A 14 2.02 7.06 0.19
CA ASN A 14 0.59 7.32 0.25
C ASN A 14 -0.03 7.44 -1.14
N MET A 15 0.65 8.10 -2.10
CA MET A 15 0.18 8.18 -3.48
C MET A 15 0.14 6.82 -4.16
N ILE A 16 1.14 5.97 -3.96
CA ILE A 16 1.17 4.59 -4.50
C ILE A 16 0.00 3.77 -3.95
N ASN A 17 -0.21 3.81 -2.63
CA ASN A 17 -1.32 3.11 -1.97
C ASN A 17 -2.68 3.59 -2.47
N TYR A 18 -2.85 4.91 -2.63
CA TYR A 18 -4.05 5.49 -3.20
C TYR A 18 -4.26 5.03 -4.65
N ALA A 19 -3.25 5.13 -5.50
CA ALA A 19 -3.34 4.73 -6.90
C ALA A 19 -3.68 3.24 -7.05
N ALA A 20 -3.04 2.36 -6.27
CA ALA A 20 -3.34 0.93 -6.27
C ALA A 20 -4.80 0.63 -5.91
N LYS A 21 -5.32 1.33 -4.89
CA LYS A 21 -6.72 1.24 -4.48
C LYS A 21 -7.67 1.75 -5.57
N GLU A 22 -7.37 2.85 -6.23
CA GLU A 22 -8.21 3.38 -7.30
C GLU A 22 -8.19 2.47 -8.53
N ILE A 23 -7.02 1.94 -8.95
CA ILE A 23 -6.94 1.00 -10.08
C ILE A 23 -7.81 -0.23 -9.81
N ALA A 24 -7.77 -0.81 -8.60
CA ALA A 24 -8.62 -1.95 -8.22
C ALA A 24 -10.13 -1.67 -8.27
N LYS A 25 -10.57 -0.41 -8.28
CA LYS A 25 -11.99 -0.04 -8.41
C LYS A 25 -12.45 0.07 -9.85
N PHE A 26 -11.58 0.50 -10.75
CA PHE A 26 -11.96 0.86 -12.13
C PHE A 26 -11.53 -0.18 -13.17
N ASP A 27 -10.53 -1.01 -12.87
CA ASP A 27 -10.05 -2.08 -13.74
C ASP A 27 -10.58 -3.44 -13.23
N ASP A 28 -11.66 -3.91 -13.86
CA ASP A 28 -12.32 -5.17 -13.49
C ASP A 28 -11.41 -6.39 -13.70
N ASP A 29 -10.57 -6.38 -14.75
CA ASP A 29 -9.61 -7.46 -15.02
C ASP A 29 -8.54 -7.54 -13.93
N TYR A 30 -8.08 -6.38 -13.44
CA TYR A 30 -7.17 -6.32 -12.32
C TYR A 30 -7.85 -6.74 -11.01
N LYS A 31 -9.07 -6.27 -10.76
CA LYS A 31 -9.86 -6.63 -9.57
C LYS A 31 -10.13 -8.14 -9.51
N ASP A 32 -10.44 -8.77 -10.64
CA ASP A 32 -10.69 -10.21 -10.71
C ASP A 32 -9.45 -11.03 -10.36
N LYS A 33 -8.25 -10.55 -10.70
CA LYS A 33 -6.98 -11.19 -10.29
C LYS A 33 -6.72 -11.09 -8.79
N LEU A 34 -7.33 -10.12 -8.11
CA LEU A 34 -7.20 -9.90 -6.67
C LEU A 34 -8.26 -10.63 -5.84
N LYS A 35 -9.35 -11.09 -6.46
CA LYS A 35 -10.41 -11.86 -5.77
C LYS A 35 -9.85 -13.14 -5.17
N GLY A 36 -10.29 -13.46 -3.95
CA GLY A 36 -9.80 -14.62 -3.22
C GLY A 36 -8.38 -14.50 -2.63
N LEU A 37 -7.64 -13.42 -2.93
CA LEU A 37 -6.38 -13.14 -2.24
C LEU A 37 -6.64 -12.56 -0.84
N ASN A 38 -5.82 -13.00 0.11
CA ASN A 38 -5.74 -12.48 1.47
C ASN A 38 -4.26 -12.31 1.80
N GLU A 39 -3.69 -11.21 1.36
CA GLU A 39 -2.26 -10.94 1.50
C GLU A 39 -2.01 -9.65 2.25
N LEU A 40 -0.92 -9.66 3.02
CA LEU A 40 -0.42 -8.48 3.69
C LEU A 40 1.03 -8.28 3.28
N ILE A 41 1.29 -7.15 2.62
CA ILE A 41 2.61 -6.78 2.12
C ILE A 41 3.17 -5.71 3.05
N ALA A 42 4.23 -6.05 3.78
CA ALA A 42 4.93 -5.11 4.64
C ALA A 42 6.06 -4.40 3.86
N TRP A 43 6.01 -3.07 3.82
CA TRP A 43 7.01 -2.23 3.17
C TRP A 43 7.93 -1.63 4.24
N LYS A 44 9.21 -1.98 4.20
CA LYS A 44 10.25 -1.31 4.99
C LYS A 44 10.98 -0.32 4.08
N VAL A 45 10.79 0.97 4.31
CA VAL A 45 11.36 2.04 3.48
C VAL A 45 12.42 2.79 4.27
N GLY A 46 13.65 2.29 4.22
CA GLY A 46 14.71 2.74 5.11
C GLY A 46 14.49 2.29 6.55
N ASP A 47 15.18 2.92 7.50
CA ASP A 47 15.23 2.44 8.89
C ASP A 47 13.98 2.81 9.71
N ASP A 48 13.39 3.97 9.42
CA ASP A 48 12.39 4.60 10.30
C ASP A 48 11.01 4.77 9.65
N ILE A 49 10.82 4.30 8.42
CA ILE A 49 9.54 4.40 7.70
C ILE A 49 9.06 3.00 7.37
N SER A 50 7.83 2.72 7.79
CA SER A 50 7.12 1.48 7.48
C SER A 50 5.75 1.80 6.92
N PHE A 51 5.33 0.97 5.98
CA PHE A 51 3.97 0.94 5.46
C PHE A 51 3.54 -0.51 5.36
N TYR A 52 2.24 -0.74 5.26
CA TYR A 52 1.73 -2.03 4.83
C TYR A 52 0.58 -1.84 3.86
N THR A 53 0.40 -2.82 2.98
CA THR A 53 -0.73 -2.90 2.06
C THR A 53 -1.45 -4.21 2.33
N GLU A 54 -2.73 -4.12 2.65
CA GLU A 54 -3.63 -5.26 2.78
C GLU A 54 -4.39 -5.46 1.46
N ILE A 55 -4.38 -6.70 0.97
CA ILE A 55 -5.19 -7.16 -0.15
C ILE A 55 -6.18 -8.17 0.40
N LYS A 56 -7.47 -7.88 0.24
CA LYS A 56 -8.55 -8.73 0.76
C LYS A 56 -9.70 -8.78 -0.23
N ASP A 57 -9.86 -9.94 -0.87
CA ASP A 57 -10.96 -10.25 -1.78
C ASP A 57 -11.27 -9.15 -2.82
N GLY A 58 -10.22 -8.68 -3.51
CA GLY A 58 -10.35 -7.64 -4.52
C GLY A 58 -10.20 -6.20 -4.00
N ASP A 59 -10.22 -5.98 -2.68
CA ASP A 59 -9.93 -4.68 -2.08
C ASP A 59 -8.44 -4.52 -1.77
N ILE A 60 -7.92 -3.32 -2.01
CA ILE A 60 -6.55 -2.93 -1.63
C ILE A 60 -6.63 -1.74 -0.66
N ASN A 61 -5.99 -1.85 0.49
CA ASN A 61 -5.87 -0.77 1.46
C ASN A 61 -4.43 -0.64 1.96
N GLY A 62 -3.83 0.53 1.76
CA GLY A 62 -2.51 0.86 2.28
C GLY A 62 -2.56 1.74 3.51
N SER A 63 -1.59 1.60 4.42
CA SER A 63 -1.50 2.40 5.65
C SER A 63 -0.05 2.62 6.05
N GLU A 64 0.22 3.78 6.67
CA GLU A 64 1.52 4.04 7.30
C GLU A 64 1.62 3.28 8.62
N GLY A 65 2.80 2.70 8.87
CA GLY A 65 3.12 1.94 10.08
C GLY A 65 3.41 0.47 9.81
N THR A 66 3.52 -0.28 10.90
CA THR A 66 3.68 -1.73 10.87
C THR A 66 2.34 -2.43 10.81
N ALA A 67 2.27 -3.50 10.03
CA ALA A 67 1.08 -4.33 9.97
C ALA A 67 0.67 -4.85 11.36
N PRO A 68 -0.64 -4.90 11.65
CA PRO A 68 -1.14 -5.56 12.86
C PRO A 68 -0.82 -7.06 12.81
N THR A 69 -0.39 -7.61 13.95
CA THR A 69 -0.13 -9.05 14.16
C THR A 69 -1.39 -9.86 14.33
#